data_AF-A0A956Z6E8-F1
#
_entry.id   AF-A0A956Z6E8-F1
#
_cell.length_a   1.000
_cell.length_b   1.000
_cell.length_c   1.000
_cell.angle_alpha   90.00
_cell.angle_beta   90.00
_cell.angle_gamma   90.00
#
_symmetry.space_group_name_H-M   'P 1'
#
loop_
_entity.id
_entity.type
_entity.pdbx_description
1 polymer ?
#
loop_
_entity_poly.entity_id
_entity_poly.type
_entity_poly.pdbx_seq_one_letter_code
_entity_poly.pdbx_strand_id
1 'polypeptide(L)'
;MNAIALSPEIIRLAQIRARENGLALENELARLVVEELVMSLDPELGLILEPELSLNAVDSLAYAIGANDLVINGKHIDVRAIDDTGRVSLDKSLIGSPLLAVGTLVVKLDSTIDARVVAHIPPGSWLSGEETENSISVAVEADPSFDLEAVLKAIDARVQIPLDRAVNVLPDETELNTFVNDRKRIVASRQKQIITALCAKQEIRDLAHEIRVDCSRKTVNDVLKDGATWNRRTEEMAVILAPKFKSLTKEEVKKAIIGTGETYGGQPEAPEFRKAAIKTLTRAQLERVSSSARVKAIAEQVLAGKSVKEAIKGLVKSSVAVDIASAIKSKRGKVENFVAATAEEIGFALKQLSLQPAYATHSTNKEAGVESINEALELLSACQILEDLDSLEKEVIES
;
A
#
# COMPACT_ATOMS: atom_id res chain seq x y z
N MET A 1 23.74 -9.74 -6.78
CA MET A 1 22.68 -8.72 -6.92
C MET A 1 21.59 -9.10 -5.94
N ASN A 2 21.21 -8.23 -5.01
CA ASN A 2 20.36 -8.66 -3.87
C ASN A 2 19.17 -7.75 -3.62
N ALA A 3 18.97 -6.73 -4.46
CA ALA A 3 17.91 -5.75 -4.32
C ALA A 3 17.18 -5.63 -5.65
N ILE A 4 15.87 -5.41 -5.58
CA ILE A 4 15.02 -5.25 -6.74
C ILE A 4 13.93 -4.20 -6.45
N ALA A 5 13.59 -3.43 -7.48
CA ALA A 5 12.41 -2.59 -7.47
C ALA A 5 11.18 -3.43 -7.85
N LEU A 6 10.18 -3.43 -6.97
CA LEU A 6 8.92 -4.15 -7.16
C LEU A 6 8.03 -3.40 -8.16
N SER A 7 7.63 -4.08 -9.23
CA SER A 7 6.67 -3.52 -10.17
C SER A 7 5.27 -3.47 -9.54
N PRO A 8 4.43 -2.48 -9.90
CA PRO A 8 3.03 -2.43 -9.47
C PRO A 8 2.25 -3.71 -9.77
N GLU A 9 2.59 -4.42 -10.84
CA GLU A 9 1.98 -5.69 -11.23
C GLU A 9 2.31 -6.81 -10.25
N ILE A 10 3.59 -6.95 -9.84
CA ILE A 10 4.01 -7.94 -8.85
C ILE A 10 3.32 -7.67 -7.51
N ILE A 11 3.24 -6.41 -7.10
CA ILE A 11 2.55 -6.01 -5.87
C ILE A 11 1.07 -6.38 -5.92
N ARG A 12 0.39 -6.12 -7.05
CA ARG A 12 -1.03 -6.47 -7.22
C ARG A 12 -1.27 -7.97 -7.21
N LEU A 13 -0.41 -8.76 -7.86
CA LEU A 13 -0.53 -10.22 -7.84
C LEU A 13 -0.33 -10.78 -6.43
N ALA A 14 0.68 -10.28 -5.71
CA ALA A 14 0.89 -10.65 -4.31
C ALA A 14 -0.30 -10.27 -3.43
N GLN A 15 -0.89 -9.08 -3.62
CA GLN A 15 -2.08 -8.62 -2.90
C GLN A 15 -3.31 -9.49 -3.17
N ILE A 16 -3.55 -9.85 -4.43
CA ILE A 16 -4.69 -10.73 -4.80
C ILE A 16 -4.53 -12.07 -4.10
N ARG A 17 -3.36 -12.70 -4.24
CA ARG A 17 -3.10 -14.02 -3.65
C ARG A 17 -3.14 -13.99 -2.12
N ALA A 18 -2.48 -13.02 -1.50
CA ALA A 18 -2.51 -12.86 -0.05
C ALA A 18 -3.93 -12.64 0.48
N ARG A 19 -4.75 -11.88 -0.24
CA ARG A 19 -6.15 -11.65 0.11
C ARG A 19 -7.03 -12.89 -0.07
N GLU A 20 -6.92 -13.59 -1.19
CA GLU A 20 -7.74 -14.76 -1.50
C GLU A 20 -7.43 -15.93 -0.56
N ASN A 21 -6.15 -16.07 -0.18
CA ASN A 21 -5.66 -17.19 0.61
C ASN A 21 -5.35 -16.83 2.08
N GLY A 22 -5.62 -15.61 2.51
CA GLY A 22 -5.39 -15.16 3.90
C GLY A 22 -3.92 -15.19 4.34
N LEU A 23 -2.99 -14.92 3.43
CA LEU A 23 -1.54 -14.93 3.68
C LEU A 23 -1.04 -13.55 4.11
N ALA A 24 0.11 -13.51 4.78
CA ALA A 24 0.82 -12.25 5.04
C ALA A 24 1.43 -11.72 3.73
N LEU A 25 1.01 -10.53 3.32
CA LEU A 25 1.45 -9.89 2.07
C LEU A 25 2.98 -9.73 2.03
N GLU A 26 3.57 -9.38 3.16
CA GLU A 26 5.01 -9.14 3.30
C GLU A 26 5.81 -10.42 3.00
N ASN A 27 5.31 -11.58 3.43
CA ASN A 27 5.96 -12.86 3.16
C ASN A 27 5.82 -13.27 1.69
N GLU A 28 4.66 -13.07 1.07
CA GLU A 28 4.48 -13.37 -0.35
C GLU A 28 5.34 -12.44 -1.23
N LEU A 29 5.41 -11.15 -0.90
CA LEU A 29 6.32 -10.21 -1.56
C LEU A 29 7.78 -10.63 -1.38
N ALA A 30 8.20 -10.98 -0.16
CA ALA A 30 9.56 -11.46 0.11
C ALA A 30 9.91 -12.69 -0.76
N ARG A 31 8.98 -13.63 -0.90
CA ARG A 31 9.17 -14.81 -1.75
C ARG A 31 9.34 -14.43 -3.22
N LEU A 32 8.45 -13.61 -3.77
CA LEU A 32 8.53 -13.14 -5.15
C LEU A 32 9.83 -12.38 -5.44
N VAL A 33 10.31 -11.60 -4.47
CA VAL A 33 11.60 -10.90 -4.55
C VAL A 33 12.76 -11.88 -4.68
N VAL A 34 12.80 -12.91 -3.84
CA VAL A 34 13.87 -13.92 -3.91
C VAL A 34 13.78 -14.70 -5.21
N GLU A 35 12.57 -15.06 -5.66
CA GLU A 35 12.34 -15.76 -6.92
C GLU A 35 12.89 -14.97 -8.12
N GLU A 36 12.52 -13.69 -8.23
CA GLU A 36 12.97 -12.81 -9.31
C GLU A 36 14.49 -12.57 -9.24
N LEU A 37 15.05 -12.40 -8.04
CA LEU A 37 16.49 -12.27 -7.86
C LEU A 37 17.23 -13.53 -8.33
N VAL A 38 16.73 -14.72 -8.00
CA VAL A 38 17.30 -15.99 -8.46
C VAL A 38 17.24 -16.09 -9.99
N MET A 39 16.11 -15.72 -10.60
CA MET A 39 15.97 -15.68 -12.06
C MET A 39 16.92 -14.67 -12.74
N SER A 40 17.31 -13.61 -12.02
CA SER A 40 18.24 -12.60 -12.52
C SER A 40 19.73 -12.97 -12.37
N LEU A 41 20.05 -14.04 -11.64
CA LEU A 41 21.43 -14.51 -11.49
C LEU A 41 21.95 -15.17 -12.77
N ASP A 42 23.26 -15.35 -12.84
CA ASP A 42 23.92 -15.97 -14.00
C ASP A 42 23.39 -17.40 -14.22
N PRO A 43 22.82 -17.71 -15.41
CA PRO A 43 22.33 -19.06 -15.72
C PRO A 43 23.41 -20.15 -15.62
N GLU A 44 24.70 -19.81 -15.78
CA GLU A 44 25.81 -20.76 -15.63
C GLU A 44 25.95 -21.32 -14.21
N LEU A 45 25.28 -20.70 -13.24
CA LEU A 45 25.22 -21.19 -11.86
C LEU A 45 24.39 -22.46 -11.70
N GLY A 46 23.57 -22.83 -12.69
CA GLY A 46 22.77 -24.05 -12.65
C GLY A 46 21.72 -24.07 -11.52
N LEU A 47 21.25 -22.89 -11.10
CA LEU A 47 20.17 -22.76 -10.11
C LEU A 47 18.83 -22.92 -10.83
N ILE A 48 18.15 -24.04 -10.61
CA ILE A 48 16.86 -24.36 -11.23
C ILE A 48 15.76 -24.17 -10.19
N LEU A 49 14.82 -23.26 -10.46
CA LEU A 49 13.60 -23.08 -9.67
C LEU A 49 12.57 -24.15 -10.03
N GLU A 50 12.01 -24.80 -9.01
CA GLU A 50 11.00 -25.87 -9.14
C GLU A 50 9.73 -25.47 -8.36
N PRO A 51 8.96 -24.48 -8.86
CA PRO A 51 7.82 -23.90 -8.13
C PRO A 51 6.74 -24.93 -7.78
N GLU A 52 6.57 -25.98 -8.58
CA GLU A 52 5.62 -27.07 -8.35
C GLU A 52 5.96 -27.95 -7.12
N LEU A 53 7.22 -27.92 -6.68
CA LEU A 53 7.66 -28.66 -5.49
C LEU A 53 7.50 -27.83 -4.22
N SER A 54 7.32 -26.51 -4.33
CA SER A 54 7.15 -25.60 -3.19
C SER A 54 5.88 -25.93 -2.39
N LEU A 55 5.98 -25.91 -1.05
CA LEU A 55 4.80 -26.03 -0.22
C LEU A 55 3.95 -24.76 -0.25
N ASN A 56 4.55 -23.60 -0.53
CA ASN A 56 3.81 -22.37 -0.77
C ASN A 56 2.91 -22.45 -2.01
N ALA A 57 3.21 -23.31 -3.00
CA ALA A 57 2.32 -23.50 -4.16
C ALA A 57 0.98 -24.14 -3.79
N VAL A 58 0.89 -24.77 -2.60
CA VAL A 58 -0.35 -25.33 -2.06
C VAL A 58 -0.96 -24.31 -1.10
N ASP A 59 -1.98 -23.58 -1.56
CA ASP A 59 -2.59 -22.46 -0.82
C ASP A 59 -3.10 -22.88 0.58
N SER A 60 -3.58 -24.12 0.73
CA SER A 60 -4.01 -24.67 2.03
C SER A 60 -2.86 -24.80 3.03
N LEU A 61 -1.64 -25.13 2.58
CA LEU A 61 -0.44 -25.21 3.41
C LEU A 61 0.15 -23.82 3.68
N ALA A 62 0.17 -22.95 2.67
CA ALA A 62 0.57 -21.56 2.83
C ALA A 62 -0.26 -20.89 3.93
N TYR A 63 -1.59 -21.13 3.94
CA TYR A 63 -2.47 -20.61 4.97
C TYR A 63 -2.31 -21.31 6.34
N ALA A 64 -2.35 -22.64 6.39
CA ALA A 64 -2.46 -23.37 7.66
C ALA A 64 -1.19 -23.38 8.51
N ILE A 65 -0.02 -23.45 7.86
CA ILE A 65 1.28 -23.53 8.53
C ILE A 65 2.19 -22.34 8.19
N GLY A 66 1.71 -21.39 7.37
CA GLY A 66 2.52 -20.26 6.95
C GLY A 66 3.68 -20.68 6.05
N ALA A 67 3.54 -21.76 5.27
CA ALA A 67 4.59 -22.19 4.34
C ALA A 67 4.91 -21.07 3.35
N ASN A 68 6.18 -20.71 3.21
CA ASN A 68 6.62 -19.64 2.32
C ASN A 68 8.00 -19.94 1.73
N ASP A 69 8.11 -21.07 1.06
CA ASP A 69 9.37 -21.61 0.54
C ASP A 69 9.50 -21.46 -0.99
N LEU A 70 10.75 -21.46 -1.45
CA LEU A 70 11.14 -21.69 -2.84
C LEU A 70 11.92 -23.00 -2.91
N VAL A 71 11.78 -23.73 -4.01
CA VAL A 71 12.58 -24.94 -4.25
C VAL A 71 13.60 -24.65 -5.33
N ILE A 72 14.88 -24.81 -4.98
CA ILE A 72 16.01 -24.66 -5.91
C ILE A 72 16.81 -25.96 -5.89
N ASN A 73 16.99 -26.60 -7.05
CA ASN A 73 17.73 -27.85 -7.19
C ASN A 73 17.31 -28.93 -6.17
N GLY A 74 16.01 -29.09 -5.96
CA GLY A 74 15.39 -30.03 -5.03
C GLY A 74 15.43 -29.61 -3.56
N LYS A 75 15.93 -28.40 -3.25
CA LYS A 75 16.09 -27.90 -1.88
C LYS A 75 15.06 -26.83 -1.56
N HIS A 76 14.22 -27.12 -0.57
CA HIS A 76 13.31 -26.14 0.01
C HIS A 76 14.10 -25.09 0.79
N ILE A 77 13.94 -23.82 0.43
CA ILE A 77 14.51 -22.65 1.09
C ILE A 77 13.33 -21.79 1.56
N ASP A 78 13.16 -21.67 2.88
CA ASP A 78 12.13 -20.78 3.46
C ASP A 78 12.52 -19.31 3.24
N VAL A 79 11.54 -18.47 2.96
CA VAL A 79 11.73 -17.04 2.73
C VAL A 79 10.83 -16.27 3.68
N ARG A 80 11.34 -15.21 4.31
CA ARG A 80 10.55 -14.39 5.24
C ARG A 80 10.87 -12.91 5.11
N ALA A 81 9.86 -12.08 5.31
CA ALA A 81 10.07 -10.65 5.53
C ALA A 81 10.54 -10.40 6.98
N ILE A 82 11.47 -9.46 7.14
CA ILE A 82 11.80 -8.89 8.47
C ILE A 82 10.76 -7.84 8.84
N ASP A 83 10.33 -7.85 10.11
CA ASP A 83 9.41 -6.84 10.63
C ASP A 83 10.13 -5.54 11.00
N ASP A 84 9.35 -4.50 11.33
CA ASP A 84 9.86 -3.18 11.74
C ASP A 84 10.72 -3.23 13.02
N THR A 85 10.60 -4.30 13.81
CA THR A 85 11.40 -4.53 15.02
C THR A 85 12.69 -5.29 14.75
N GLY A 86 12.98 -5.62 13.48
CA GLY A 86 14.17 -6.37 13.09
C GLY A 86 14.07 -7.87 13.39
N ARG A 87 12.86 -8.42 13.46
CA ARG A 87 12.62 -9.82 13.80
C ARG A 87 11.90 -10.56 12.69
N VAL A 88 12.07 -11.87 12.69
CA VAL A 88 11.37 -12.80 11.82
C VAL A 88 10.71 -13.86 12.69
N SER A 89 9.43 -14.15 12.44
CA SER A 89 8.67 -15.15 13.17
C SER A 89 8.17 -16.27 12.27
N LEU A 90 8.14 -17.50 12.80
CA LEU A 90 7.56 -18.66 12.13
C LEU A 90 6.80 -19.58 13.08
N ASP A 91 6.01 -20.47 12.50
CA ASP A 91 5.27 -21.47 13.26
C ASP A 91 6.20 -22.55 13.81
N LYS A 92 6.04 -22.90 15.09
CA LYS A 92 6.85 -23.93 15.76
C LYS A 92 6.86 -25.28 15.04
N SER A 93 5.77 -25.61 14.35
CA SER A 93 5.64 -26.88 13.62
C SER A 93 6.67 -27.04 12.50
N LEU A 94 7.15 -25.93 11.93
CA LEU A 94 8.16 -25.93 10.87
C LEU A 94 9.57 -26.22 11.38
N ILE A 95 9.83 -26.02 12.68
CA ILE A 95 11.17 -26.10 13.26
C ILE A 95 11.66 -27.54 13.33
N GLY A 96 12.82 -27.78 12.71
CA GLY A 96 13.39 -29.11 12.55
C GLY A 96 12.63 -29.98 11.55
N SER A 97 11.79 -29.39 10.69
CA SER A 97 11.25 -30.05 9.51
C SER A 97 12.20 -29.89 8.31
N PRO A 98 12.06 -30.72 7.25
CA PRO A 98 12.83 -30.56 6.02
C PRO A 98 12.69 -29.22 5.32
N LEU A 99 11.57 -28.51 5.52
CA LEU A 99 11.31 -27.19 4.95
C LEU A 99 12.35 -26.15 5.39
N LEU A 100 12.85 -26.26 6.63
CA LEU A 100 13.85 -25.36 7.20
C LEU A 100 15.26 -25.96 7.19
N ALA A 101 15.48 -27.10 6.52
CA ALA A 101 16.75 -27.84 6.60
C ALA A 101 17.95 -27.07 6.03
N VAL A 102 17.73 -26.17 5.08
CA VAL A 102 18.78 -25.32 4.49
C VAL A 102 18.82 -23.91 5.09
N GLY A 103 17.81 -23.55 5.89
CA GLY A 103 17.67 -22.25 6.55
C GLY A 103 16.61 -21.37 5.89
N THR A 104 16.58 -20.11 6.31
CA THR A 104 15.62 -19.10 5.87
C THR A 104 16.34 -17.91 5.27
N LEU A 105 15.95 -17.47 4.07
CA LEU A 105 16.37 -16.18 3.51
C LEU A 105 15.47 -15.07 4.06
N VAL A 106 16.10 -13.98 4.48
CA VAL A 106 15.39 -12.83 5.08
C VAL A 106 15.42 -11.66 4.11
N VAL A 107 14.24 -11.12 3.83
CA VAL A 107 14.04 -9.98 2.95
C VAL A 107 13.61 -8.78 3.77
N LYS A 108 14.27 -7.66 3.54
CA LYS A 108 13.82 -6.35 3.99
C LYS A 108 13.01 -5.69 2.90
N LEU A 109 11.78 -5.33 3.23
CA LEU A 109 10.89 -4.57 2.36
C LEU A 109 10.99 -3.10 2.78
N ASP A 110 11.65 -2.27 1.99
CA ASP A 110 11.69 -0.83 2.21
C ASP A 110 10.47 -0.23 1.50
N SER A 111 9.33 -0.20 2.20
CA SER A 111 7.99 0.05 1.63
C SER A 111 7.53 -1.04 0.65
N THR A 112 6.58 -0.75 -0.24
CA THR A 112 6.13 -1.69 -1.28
C THR A 112 6.95 -1.63 -2.55
N ILE A 113 7.91 -0.70 -2.66
CA ILE A 113 8.57 -0.36 -3.93
C ILE A 113 9.95 -0.98 -4.05
N ASP A 114 10.71 -1.09 -2.95
CA ASP A 114 12.06 -1.65 -2.96
C ASP A 114 12.17 -2.80 -1.98
N ALA A 115 12.85 -3.87 -2.40
CA ALA A 115 13.06 -5.04 -1.57
C ALA A 115 14.49 -5.55 -1.71
N ARG A 116 15.05 -6.05 -0.60
CA ARG A 116 16.42 -6.55 -0.55
C ARG A 116 16.55 -7.79 0.31
N VAL A 117 17.29 -8.80 -0.16
CA VAL A 117 17.72 -9.91 0.70
C VAL A 117 18.87 -9.44 1.58
N VAL A 118 18.68 -9.51 2.90
CA VAL A 118 19.58 -8.90 3.90
C VAL A 118 20.27 -9.91 4.81
N ALA A 119 19.77 -11.14 4.90
CA ALA A 119 20.38 -12.16 5.74
C ALA A 119 19.97 -13.58 5.33
N HIS A 120 20.72 -14.56 5.84
CA HIS A 120 20.38 -15.99 5.83
C HIS A 120 20.42 -16.50 7.28
N ILE A 121 19.28 -16.98 7.77
CA ILE A 121 19.17 -17.60 9.09
C ILE A 121 19.46 -19.10 8.94
N PRO A 122 20.54 -19.62 9.54
CA PRO A 122 20.81 -21.05 9.47
C PRO A 122 19.80 -21.84 10.33
N PRO A 123 19.55 -23.13 10.00
CA PRO A 123 18.52 -23.94 10.67
C PRO A 123 18.61 -23.97 12.20
N GLY A 124 19.84 -23.98 12.73
CA GLY A 124 20.11 -24.04 14.17
C GLY A 124 19.69 -22.79 14.95
N SER A 125 19.64 -21.61 14.30
CA SER A 125 19.28 -20.35 14.96
C SER A 125 17.82 -20.31 15.42
N TRP A 126 16.95 -21.09 14.78
CA TRP A 126 15.54 -21.22 15.19
C TRP A 126 15.37 -21.95 16.53
N LEU A 127 16.34 -22.76 16.94
CA LEU A 127 16.30 -23.45 18.24
C LEU A 127 16.60 -22.52 19.42
N SER A 128 17.22 -21.37 19.16
CA SER A 128 17.58 -20.35 20.15
C SER A 128 16.67 -19.11 20.11
N GLY A 129 15.62 -19.13 19.29
CA GLY A 129 14.70 -18.00 19.14
C GLY A 129 13.78 -17.81 20.36
N GLU A 130 13.15 -16.63 20.45
CA GLU A 130 12.17 -16.33 21.48
C GLU A 130 10.86 -17.08 21.20
N GLU A 131 10.43 -17.87 22.17
CA GLU A 131 9.30 -18.78 22.03
C GLU A 131 8.01 -18.15 22.59
N THR A 132 6.96 -18.05 21.76
CA THR A 132 5.59 -17.72 22.20
C THR A 132 4.73 -18.98 22.29
N GLU A 133 3.40 -18.91 22.43
CA GLU A 133 2.56 -20.11 22.51
C GLU A 133 2.66 -20.97 21.22
N ASN A 134 2.65 -20.34 20.03
CA ASN A 134 2.60 -21.04 18.74
C ASN A 134 3.69 -20.63 17.74
N SER A 135 4.49 -19.59 18.01
CA SER A 135 5.55 -19.12 17.11
C SER A 135 6.91 -19.03 17.79
N ILE A 136 7.97 -19.02 16.98
CA ILE A 136 9.32 -18.66 17.40
C ILE A 136 9.79 -17.45 16.60
N SER A 137 10.39 -16.48 17.29
CA SER A 137 10.88 -15.25 16.70
C SER A 137 12.39 -15.09 16.90
N VAL A 138 13.13 -14.85 15.82
CA VAL A 138 14.59 -14.63 15.83
C VAL A 138 14.86 -13.17 15.44
N ALA A 139 15.74 -12.51 16.19
CA ALA A 139 16.25 -11.19 15.83
C ALA A 139 17.27 -11.34 14.69
N VAL A 140 17.18 -10.48 13.68
CA VAL A 140 18.02 -10.53 12.48
C VAL A 140 18.78 -9.22 12.36
N GLU A 141 20.12 -9.34 12.31
CA GLU A 141 20.98 -8.22 11.95
C GLU A 141 21.10 -8.18 10.42
N ALA A 142 20.58 -7.12 9.80
CA ALA A 142 20.65 -6.93 8.36
C ALA A 142 22.10 -6.64 7.94
N ASP A 143 22.65 -7.46 7.04
CA ASP A 143 23.99 -7.27 6.50
C ASP A 143 23.93 -6.47 5.17
N PRO A 144 24.44 -5.22 5.12
CA PRO A 144 24.48 -4.42 3.90
C PRO A 144 25.39 -5.01 2.80
N SER A 145 26.26 -5.95 3.16
CA SER A 145 27.19 -6.66 2.28
C SER A 145 26.80 -8.11 2.00
N PHE A 146 25.56 -8.49 2.36
CA PHE A 146 25.02 -9.81 2.05
C PHE A 146 25.26 -10.15 0.56
N ASP A 147 25.58 -11.40 0.26
CA ASP A 147 25.77 -11.91 -1.11
C ASP A 147 24.87 -13.13 -1.32
N LEU A 148 23.76 -12.91 -2.04
CA LEU A 148 22.78 -13.95 -2.31
C LEU A 148 23.38 -15.10 -3.13
N GLU A 149 24.24 -14.78 -4.11
CA GLU A 149 24.82 -15.78 -5.00
C GLU A 149 25.74 -16.73 -4.22
N ALA A 150 26.62 -16.17 -3.38
CA ALA A 150 27.50 -16.96 -2.53
C ALA A 150 26.72 -17.87 -1.57
N VAL A 151 25.62 -17.36 -0.99
CA VAL A 151 24.76 -18.15 -0.09
C VAL A 151 24.05 -19.28 -0.83
N LEU A 152 23.49 -19.01 -2.01
CA LEU A 152 22.81 -20.03 -2.81
C LEU A 152 23.78 -21.12 -3.29
N LYS A 153 24.99 -20.76 -3.73
CA LYS A 153 26.05 -21.73 -4.03
C LYS A 153 26.41 -22.59 -2.82
N ALA A 154 26.51 -21.98 -1.64
CA ALA A 154 26.79 -22.71 -0.41
C ALA A 154 25.64 -23.66 -0.03
N ILE A 155 24.39 -23.28 -0.27
CA ILE A 155 23.21 -24.14 -0.08
C ILE A 155 23.23 -25.29 -1.09
N ASP A 156 23.49 -25.01 -2.36
CA ASP A 156 23.55 -26.00 -3.43
C ASP A 156 24.68 -27.03 -3.23
N ALA A 157 25.82 -26.60 -2.69
CA ALA A 157 26.93 -27.49 -2.36
C ALA A 157 26.65 -28.44 -1.17
N ARG A 158 25.63 -28.18 -0.33
CA ARG A 158 25.32 -29.04 0.81
C ARG A 158 24.75 -30.39 0.36
N VAL A 159 25.28 -31.47 0.94
CA VAL A 159 24.76 -32.83 0.71
C VAL A 159 23.33 -32.92 1.24
N GLN A 160 22.39 -33.23 0.36
CA GLN A 160 20.99 -33.43 0.72
C GLN A 160 20.76 -34.91 1.08
N ILE A 161 20.16 -35.15 2.24
CA ILE A 161 19.69 -36.48 2.61
C ILE A 161 18.42 -36.75 1.79
N PRO A 162 18.34 -37.86 1.02
CA PRO A 162 17.14 -38.18 0.26
C PRO A 162 15.92 -38.32 1.18
N LEU A 163 14.96 -37.41 1.05
CA LEU A 163 13.76 -37.37 1.91
C LEU A 163 12.88 -38.60 1.69
N ASP A 164 12.94 -39.23 0.52
CA ASP A 164 12.23 -40.47 0.20
C ASP A 164 12.50 -41.61 1.19
N ARG A 165 13.70 -41.64 1.77
CA ARG A 165 14.08 -42.66 2.77
C ARG A 165 13.67 -42.30 4.19
N ALA A 166 13.31 -41.03 4.42
CA ALA A 166 12.86 -40.52 5.71
C ALA A 166 11.33 -40.66 5.90
N VAL A 167 10.58 -40.86 4.81
CA VAL A 167 9.14 -41.07 4.86
C VAL A 167 8.84 -42.54 5.17
N ASN A 168 8.56 -42.82 6.44
CA ASN A 168 8.17 -44.16 6.88
C ASN A 168 6.67 -44.44 6.76
N VAL A 169 5.83 -43.41 6.88
CA VAL A 169 4.37 -43.52 6.87
C VAL A 169 3.78 -42.31 6.16
N LEU A 170 3.10 -42.55 5.03
CA LEU A 170 2.38 -41.52 4.29
C LEU A 170 1.11 -41.12 5.06
N PRO A 171 0.79 -39.82 5.13
CA PRO A 171 -0.48 -39.38 5.71
C PRO A 171 -1.63 -39.67 4.74
N ASP A 172 -2.78 -40.03 5.30
CA ASP A 172 -4.02 -40.14 4.52
C ASP A 172 -4.74 -38.79 4.40
N GLU A 173 -5.79 -38.75 3.58
CA GLU A 173 -6.58 -37.53 3.35
C GLU A 173 -7.19 -36.97 4.65
N THR A 174 -7.64 -37.85 5.56
CA THR A 174 -8.26 -37.42 6.82
C THR A 174 -7.26 -36.80 7.79
N GLU A 175 -6.04 -37.34 7.81
CA GLU A 175 -4.93 -36.84 8.61
C GLU A 175 -4.40 -35.53 8.02
N LEU A 176 -4.26 -35.42 6.71
CA LEU A 176 -3.91 -34.16 6.03
C LEU A 176 -4.98 -33.09 6.29
N ASN A 177 -6.27 -33.44 6.22
CA ASN A 177 -7.35 -32.51 6.50
C ASN A 177 -7.30 -32.03 7.96
N THR A 178 -7.03 -32.94 8.90
CA THR A 178 -6.83 -32.59 10.31
C THR A 178 -5.58 -31.73 10.50
N PHE A 179 -4.52 -31.96 9.73
CA PHE A 179 -3.29 -31.16 9.78
C PHE A 179 -3.51 -29.73 9.28
N VAL A 180 -4.25 -29.56 8.19
CA VAL A 180 -4.59 -28.23 7.63
C VAL A 180 -5.58 -27.48 8.53
N ASN A 181 -6.63 -28.15 9.00
CA ASN A 181 -7.77 -27.48 9.66
C ASN A 181 -7.74 -27.51 11.21
N ASP A 182 -7.10 -28.50 11.85
CA ASP A 182 -7.02 -28.62 13.32
C ASP A 182 -5.72 -29.29 13.78
N ARG A 183 -4.57 -28.69 13.41
CA ARG A 183 -3.23 -29.22 13.70
C ARG A 183 -2.96 -29.52 15.16
N LYS A 184 -3.66 -28.85 16.10
CA LYS A 184 -3.48 -29.03 17.55
C LYS A 184 -3.86 -30.44 18.02
N ARG A 185 -4.67 -31.16 17.23
CA ARG A 185 -5.00 -32.57 17.49
C ARG A 185 -3.88 -33.54 17.11
N ILE A 186 -2.91 -33.10 16.32
CA ILE A 186 -1.79 -33.91 15.86
C ILE A 186 -0.55 -33.57 16.68
N VAL A 187 0.12 -34.59 17.19
CA VAL A 187 1.37 -34.43 17.95
C VAL A 187 2.49 -33.86 17.06
N ALA A 188 3.35 -33.00 17.63
CA ALA A 188 4.39 -32.29 16.89
C ALA A 188 5.34 -33.21 16.09
N SER A 189 5.66 -34.41 16.60
CA SER A 189 6.46 -35.39 15.86
C SER A 189 5.77 -35.88 14.59
N ARG A 190 4.46 -36.08 14.62
CA ARG A 190 3.66 -36.50 13.47
C ARG A 190 3.48 -35.35 12.48
N GLN A 191 3.27 -34.13 12.96
CA GLN A 191 3.27 -32.92 12.11
C GLN A 191 4.56 -32.84 11.26
N LYS A 192 5.73 -33.09 11.86
CA LYS A 192 7.02 -33.12 11.14
C LYS A 192 7.13 -34.26 10.12
N GLN A 193 6.53 -35.42 10.39
CA GLN A 193 6.47 -36.52 9.42
C GLN A 193 5.56 -36.17 8.24
N ILE A 194 4.43 -35.48 8.49
CA ILE A 194 3.53 -34.98 7.45
C ILE A 194 4.26 -33.97 6.57
N ILE A 195 4.96 -32.99 7.15
CA ILE A 195 5.78 -32.02 6.40
C ILE A 195 6.88 -32.74 5.60
N THR A 196 7.53 -33.75 6.18
CA THR A 196 8.53 -34.56 5.45
C THR A 196 7.91 -35.26 4.24
N ALA A 197 6.70 -35.83 4.38
CA ALA A 197 5.98 -36.47 3.29
C ALA A 197 5.58 -35.46 2.20
N LEU A 198 5.13 -34.26 2.60
CA LEU A 198 4.78 -33.16 1.69
C LEU A 198 5.98 -32.64 0.90
N CYS A 199 7.17 -32.56 1.50
CA CYS A 199 8.40 -32.21 0.78
C CYS A 199 8.85 -33.33 -0.17
N ALA A 200 8.70 -34.60 0.23
CA ALA A 200 9.25 -35.73 -0.52
C ALA A 200 8.35 -36.22 -1.68
N LYS A 201 7.02 -36.17 -1.54
CA LYS A 201 6.08 -36.86 -2.44
C LYS A 201 5.08 -35.91 -3.08
N GLN A 202 5.06 -35.88 -4.41
CA GLN A 202 4.08 -35.12 -5.20
C GLN A 202 2.65 -35.56 -4.89
N GLU A 203 2.39 -36.86 -4.80
CA GLU A 203 1.07 -37.43 -4.51
C GLU A 203 0.43 -36.83 -3.24
N ILE A 204 1.24 -36.55 -2.22
CA ILE A 204 0.77 -35.99 -0.94
C ILE A 204 0.50 -34.49 -1.06
N ARG A 205 1.27 -33.78 -1.91
CA ARG A 205 0.98 -32.37 -2.23
C ARG A 205 -0.30 -32.23 -3.04
N ASP A 206 -0.52 -33.11 -4.01
CA ASP A 206 -1.74 -33.13 -4.83
C ASP A 206 -2.97 -33.36 -3.95
N LEU A 207 -2.91 -34.34 -3.03
CA LEU A 207 -3.95 -34.55 -2.01
C LEU A 207 -4.16 -33.31 -1.13
N ALA A 208 -3.10 -32.63 -0.70
CA ALA A 208 -3.22 -31.41 0.09
C ALA A 208 -3.85 -30.24 -0.70
N HIS A 209 -3.71 -30.23 -2.02
CA HIS A 209 -4.31 -29.25 -2.92
C HIS A 209 -5.84 -29.39 -2.99
N GLU A 210 -6.36 -30.60 -2.85
CA GLU A 210 -7.79 -30.89 -2.86
C GLU A 210 -8.49 -30.53 -1.53
N ILE A 211 -7.72 -30.40 -0.45
CA ILE A 211 -8.25 -30.09 0.89
C ILE A 211 -8.67 -28.63 0.97
N ARG A 212 -9.95 -28.41 1.22
CA ARG A 212 -10.49 -27.08 1.51
C ARG A 212 -10.12 -26.68 2.94
N VAL A 213 -9.54 -25.49 3.05
CA VAL A 213 -9.35 -24.82 4.33
C VAL A 213 -10.70 -24.36 4.84
N ASP A 214 -11.12 -24.86 6.00
CA ASP A 214 -12.25 -24.31 6.72
C ASP A 214 -11.84 -22.95 7.27
N CYS A 215 -12.43 -21.87 6.74
CA CYS A 215 -12.27 -20.53 7.31
C CYS A 215 -12.65 -20.59 8.79
N SER A 216 -11.63 -20.53 9.66
CA SER A 216 -11.87 -20.62 11.10
C SER A 216 -12.80 -19.49 11.51
N ARG A 217 -13.73 -19.74 12.43
CA ARG A 217 -14.61 -18.68 12.98
C ARG A 217 -13.81 -17.50 13.52
N LYS A 218 -12.57 -17.72 13.98
CA LYS A 218 -11.67 -16.67 14.43
C LYS A 218 -11.20 -15.79 13.27
N THR A 219 -10.74 -16.39 12.16
CA THR A 219 -10.35 -15.66 10.94
C THR A 219 -11.52 -14.86 10.38
N VAL A 220 -12.72 -15.44 10.32
CA VAL A 220 -13.93 -14.72 9.91
C VAL A 220 -14.23 -13.55 10.85
N ASN A 221 -14.13 -13.77 12.16
CA ASN A 221 -14.34 -12.70 13.15
C ASN A 221 -13.28 -11.59 13.05
N ASP A 222 -12.03 -11.92 12.76
CA ASP A 222 -10.94 -10.95 12.64
C ASP A 222 -11.09 -10.14 11.35
N VAL A 223 -11.42 -10.79 10.21
CA VAL A 223 -11.79 -10.09 8.95
C VAL A 223 -13.01 -9.19 9.13
N LEU A 224 -14.03 -9.65 9.87
CA LEU A 224 -15.20 -8.83 10.18
C LEU A 224 -14.86 -7.66 11.10
N LYS A 225 -13.95 -7.81 12.07
CA LYS A 225 -13.48 -6.73 12.93
C LYS A 225 -12.65 -5.70 12.16
N ASP A 226 -11.78 -6.14 11.26
CA ASP A 226 -10.97 -5.26 10.44
C ASP A 226 -11.85 -4.51 9.44
N GLY A 227 -12.81 -5.21 8.81
CA GLY A 227 -13.83 -4.58 7.98
C GLY A 227 -14.70 -3.59 8.75
N ALA A 228 -15.09 -3.90 9.99
CA ALA A 228 -15.84 -2.99 10.85
C ALA A 228 -15.00 -1.75 11.25
N THR A 229 -13.71 -1.95 11.53
CA THR A 229 -12.77 -0.87 11.87
C THR A 229 -12.55 0.05 10.68
N TRP A 230 -12.37 -0.51 9.48
CA TRP A 230 -12.26 0.26 8.24
C TRP A 230 -13.53 1.05 7.94
N ASN A 231 -14.70 0.41 8.06
CA ASN A 231 -15.98 1.09 7.88
C ASN A 231 -16.17 2.24 8.89
N ARG A 232 -15.79 2.04 10.16
CA ARG A 232 -15.83 3.08 11.19
C ARG A 232 -14.94 4.27 10.83
N ARG A 233 -13.67 4.03 10.50
CA ARG A 233 -12.70 5.06 10.11
C ARG A 233 -13.18 5.85 8.89
N THR A 234 -13.68 5.13 7.89
CA THR A 234 -14.25 5.73 6.68
C THR A 234 -15.45 6.62 7.00
N GLU A 235 -16.31 6.19 7.92
CA GLU A 235 -17.49 6.95 8.35
C GLU A 235 -17.09 8.21 9.13
N GLU A 236 -16.11 8.11 10.05
CA GLU A 236 -15.55 9.22 10.80
C GLU A 236 -14.97 10.29 9.85
N MET A 237 -14.15 9.86 8.88
CA MET A 237 -13.62 10.77 7.85
C MET A 237 -14.70 11.39 6.97
N ALA A 238 -15.71 10.61 6.56
CA ALA A 238 -16.80 11.12 5.74
C ALA A 238 -17.62 12.17 6.50
N VAL A 239 -17.80 12.03 7.82
CA VAL A 239 -18.46 13.04 8.67
C VAL A 239 -17.68 14.35 8.71
N ILE A 240 -16.36 14.29 8.76
CA ILE A 240 -15.49 15.49 8.79
C ILE A 240 -15.45 16.17 7.42
N LEU A 241 -15.31 15.38 6.34
CA LEU A 241 -15.08 15.90 4.99
C LEU A 241 -16.38 16.29 4.27
N ALA A 242 -17.49 15.58 4.46
CA ALA A 242 -18.73 15.85 3.72
C ALA A 242 -19.27 17.29 3.88
N PRO A 243 -19.27 17.91 5.08
CA PRO A 243 -19.69 19.29 5.24
C PRO A 243 -18.84 20.31 4.47
N LYS A 244 -17.58 19.96 4.15
CA LYS A 244 -16.64 20.83 3.44
C LYS A 244 -16.86 20.79 1.92
N PHE A 245 -17.35 19.65 1.40
CA PHE A 245 -17.65 19.46 -0.02
C PHE A 245 -19.15 19.59 -0.31
N LYS A 246 -19.66 20.83 -0.33
CA LYS A 246 -21.11 21.11 -0.46
C LYS A 246 -21.81 20.55 -1.70
N SER A 247 -21.07 20.19 -2.76
CA SER A 247 -21.65 19.65 -4.01
C SER A 247 -21.62 18.13 -4.06
N LEU A 248 -20.95 17.50 -3.10
CA LEU A 248 -20.85 16.05 -2.96
C LEU A 248 -21.76 15.60 -1.81
N THR A 249 -22.45 14.48 -2.02
CA THR A 249 -23.19 13.83 -0.95
C THR A 249 -22.23 13.07 -0.04
N LYS A 250 -22.65 12.82 1.21
CA LYS A 250 -21.85 12.03 2.17
C LYS A 250 -21.47 10.65 1.61
N GLU A 251 -22.37 10.01 0.86
CA GLU A 251 -22.13 8.72 0.22
C GLU A 251 -21.07 8.79 -0.90
N GLU A 252 -21.02 9.89 -1.66
CA GLU A 252 -20.00 10.08 -2.69
C GLU A 252 -18.63 10.34 -2.08
N VAL A 253 -18.58 11.10 -0.98
CA VAL A 253 -17.36 11.32 -0.21
C VAL A 253 -16.86 9.99 0.35
N LYS A 254 -17.77 9.19 0.93
CA LYS A 254 -17.47 7.85 1.44
C LYS A 254 -16.91 6.93 0.35
N LYS A 255 -17.54 6.91 -0.83
CA LYS A 255 -17.09 6.10 -1.96
C LYS A 255 -15.68 6.48 -2.43
N ALA A 256 -15.37 7.79 -2.45
CA ALA A 256 -14.03 8.26 -2.81
C ALA A 256 -12.97 7.87 -1.77
N ILE A 257 -13.31 7.91 -0.47
CA ILE A 257 -12.41 7.47 0.62
C ILE A 257 -12.14 5.96 0.51
N ILE A 258 -13.19 5.15 0.26
CA ILE A 258 -13.05 3.70 0.06
C ILE A 258 -12.11 3.41 -1.13
N GLY A 259 -12.35 4.03 -2.28
CA GLY A 259 -11.49 3.84 -3.46
C GLY A 259 -10.05 4.31 -3.25
N THR A 260 -9.85 5.34 -2.42
CA THR A 260 -8.50 5.76 -2.02
C THR A 260 -7.83 4.71 -1.12
N GLY A 261 -8.57 4.07 -0.22
CA GLY A 261 -8.06 2.98 0.63
C GLY A 261 -7.75 1.70 -0.11
N GLU A 262 -8.45 1.42 -1.21
CA GLU A 262 -8.10 0.34 -2.12
C GLU A 262 -6.75 0.59 -2.83
N THR A 263 -6.35 1.86 -3.00
CA THR A 263 -5.13 2.23 -3.74
C THR A 263 -3.93 2.47 -2.83
N TYR A 264 -4.13 3.12 -1.68
CA TYR A 264 -3.06 3.56 -0.77
C TYR A 264 -3.10 2.87 0.61
N GLY A 265 -4.02 1.92 0.82
CA GLY A 265 -4.19 1.20 2.08
C GLY A 265 -5.17 1.86 3.06
N GLY A 266 -5.67 1.07 4.02
CA GLY A 266 -6.72 1.47 4.97
C GLY A 266 -6.25 2.30 6.18
N GLN A 267 -5.14 3.02 6.05
CA GLN A 267 -4.56 3.87 7.10
C GLN A 267 -4.84 5.36 6.80
N PRO A 268 -5.93 5.93 7.35
CA PRO A 268 -6.31 7.32 7.06
C PRO A 268 -5.36 8.37 7.63
N GLU A 269 -4.53 7.98 8.60
CA GLU A 269 -3.50 8.84 9.22
C GLU A 269 -2.28 9.05 8.31
N ALA A 270 -2.12 8.21 7.27
CA ALA A 270 -0.99 8.31 6.35
C ALA A 270 -1.07 9.62 5.52
N PRO A 271 0.03 10.41 5.42
CA PRO A 271 0.04 11.65 4.66
C PRO A 271 -0.34 11.46 3.19
N GLU A 272 0.09 10.34 2.59
CA GLU A 272 -0.16 10.01 1.19
C GLU A 272 -1.63 9.72 0.92
N PHE A 273 -2.27 8.95 1.81
CA PHE A 273 -3.71 8.69 1.77
C PHE A 273 -4.51 10.00 1.84
N ARG A 274 -4.19 10.88 2.80
CA ARG A 274 -4.91 12.16 2.98
C ARG A 274 -4.81 13.06 1.75
N LYS A 275 -3.60 13.22 1.22
CA LYS A 275 -3.38 14.01 0.00
C LYS A 275 -4.14 13.44 -1.19
N ALA A 276 -4.15 12.12 -1.36
CA ALA A 276 -4.87 11.46 -2.44
C ALA A 276 -6.40 11.59 -2.29
N ALA A 277 -6.92 11.40 -1.08
CA ALA A 277 -8.35 11.52 -0.79
C ALA A 277 -8.85 12.96 -1.02
N ILE A 278 -8.17 13.95 -0.44
CA ILE A 278 -8.53 15.37 -0.59
C ILE A 278 -8.42 15.80 -2.06
N LYS A 279 -7.38 15.38 -2.79
CA LYS A 279 -7.22 15.67 -4.22
C LYS A 279 -8.37 15.10 -5.06
N THR A 280 -8.79 13.86 -4.77
CA THR A 280 -9.89 13.19 -5.47
C THR A 280 -11.23 13.89 -5.22
N LEU A 281 -11.52 14.22 -3.96
CA LEU A 281 -12.73 14.95 -3.58
C LEU A 281 -12.77 16.37 -4.16
N THR A 282 -11.62 17.05 -4.16
CA THR A 282 -11.48 18.40 -4.73
C THR A 282 -11.73 18.41 -6.22
N ARG A 283 -11.18 17.43 -6.96
CA ARG A 283 -11.46 17.27 -8.40
C ARG A 283 -12.94 17.00 -8.65
N ALA A 284 -13.56 16.10 -7.88
CA ALA A 284 -14.98 15.76 -8.03
C ALA A 284 -15.91 16.96 -7.73
N GLN A 285 -15.59 17.77 -6.72
CA GLN A 285 -16.33 19.00 -6.42
C GLN A 285 -16.18 20.03 -7.54
N LEU A 286 -14.96 20.26 -8.03
CA LEU A 286 -14.71 21.26 -9.07
C LEU A 286 -15.42 20.93 -10.39
N GLU A 287 -15.52 19.64 -10.73
CA GLU A 287 -16.29 19.19 -11.90
C GLU A 287 -17.79 19.50 -11.82
N ARG A 288 -18.36 19.56 -10.61
CA ARG A 288 -19.77 19.90 -10.38
C ARG A 288 -20.02 21.41 -10.25
N VAL A 289 -19.07 22.14 -9.67
CA VAL A 289 -19.19 23.59 -9.46
C VAL A 289 -18.90 24.36 -10.75
N SER A 290 -18.01 23.88 -11.62
CA SER A 290 -17.72 24.54 -12.89
C SER A 290 -17.27 23.56 -13.98
N SER A 291 -17.95 23.60 -15.13
CA SER A 291 -17.54 22.89 -16.34
C SER A 291 -16.44 23.64 -17.13
N SER A 292 -15.99 24.80 -16.64
CA SER A 292 -15.02 25.64 -17.34
C SER A 292 -13.64 24.99 -17.41
N ALA A 293 -13.11 24.85 -18.63
CA ALA A 293 -11.75 24.35 -18.87
C ALA A 293 -10.67 25.16 -18.14
N ARG A 294 -10.93 26.45 -17.89
CA ARG A 294 -10.00 27.34 -17.15
C ARG A 294 -9.92 26.99 -15.68
N VAL A 295 -11.04 26.61 -15.04
CA VAL A 295 -11.06 26.19 -13.63
C VAL A 295 -10.33 24.85 -13.46
N LYS A 296 -10.47 23.93 -14.43
CA LYS A 296 -9.71 22.67 -14.44
C LYS A 296 -8.20 22.92 -14.57
N ALA A 297 -7.78 23.83 -15.45
CA ALA A 297 -6.37 24.20 -15.59
C ALA A 297 -5.80 24.87 -14.33
N ILE A 298 -6.57 25.70 -13.63
CA ILE A 298 -6.17 26.28 -12.34
C ILE A 298 -6.02 25.18 -11.28
N ALA A 299 -6.98 24.25 -11.22
CA ALA A 299 -6.95 23.14 -10.28
C ALA A 299 -5.71 22.26 -10.45
N GLU A 300 -5.33 21.95 -11.68
CA GLU A 300 -4.11 21.17 -11.96
C GLU A 300 -2.84 21.90 -11.55
N GLN A 301 -2.75 23.21 -11.80
CA GLN A 301 -1.61 24.02 -11.38
C GLN A 301 -1.50 24.13 -9.85
N VAL A 302 -2.63 24.24 -9.15
CA VAL A 302 -2.64 24.32 -7.68
C VAL A 302 -2.31 22.96 -7.06
N LEU A 303 -2.86 21.88 -7.60
CA LEU A 303 -2.52 20.51 -7.17
C LEU A 303 -1.06 20.13 -7.50
N ALA A 304 -0.39 20.87 -8.38
CA ALA A 304 1.04 20.77 -8.65
C ALA A 304 1.91 21.69 -7.77
N GLY A 305 1.31 22.40 -6.80
CA GLY A 305 2.02 23.19 -5.79
C GLY A 305 2.09 24.71 -6.06
N LYS A 306 1.39 25.23 -7.06
CA LYS A 306 1.29 26.70 -7.26
C LYS A 306 0.19 27.30 -6.40
N SER A 307 0.37 28.56 -5.96
CA SER A 307 -0.72 29.25 -5.26
C SER A 307 -1.90 29.53 -6.21
N VAL A 308 -3.13 29.51 -5.68
CA VAL A 308 -4.37 29.81 -6.44
C VAL A 308 -4.26 31.17 -7.14
N LYS A 309 -3.65 32.15 -6.47
CA LYS A 309 -3.44 33.50 -7.00
C LYS A 309 -2.49 33.53 -8.20
N GLU A 310 -1.40 32.77 -8.16
CA GLU A 310 -0.44 32.68 -9.28
C GLU A 310 -1.03 31.90 -10.46
N ALA A 311 -1.78 30.83 -10.19
CA ALA A 311 -2.44 30.05 -11.22
C ALA A 311 -3.48 30.89 -12.00
N ILE A 312 -4.22 31.76 -11.32
CA ILE A 312 -5.18 32.68 -11.95
C ILE A 312 -4.45 33.80 -12.71
N LYS A 313 -3.35 34.35 -12.18
CA LYS A 313 -2.53 35.35 -12.89
C LYS A 313 -1.96 34.84 -14.21
N GLY A 314 -1.70 33.54 -14.36
CA GLY A 314 -1.25 32.93 -15.60
C GLY A 314 -2.35 32.77 -16.66
N LEU A 315 -3.63 32.87 -16.28
CA LEU A 315 -4.80 32.61 -17.15
C LEU A 315 -5.59 33.88 -17.51
N VAL A 316 -5.59 34.90 -16.64
CA VAL A 316 -6.32 36.15 -16.86
C VAL A 316 -5.43 37.17 -17.58
N LYS A 317 -6.02 37.94 -18.51
CA LYS A 317 -5.28 38.91 -19.35
C LYS A 317 -4.61 40.05 -18.57
N SER A 318 -5.09 40.36 -17.36
CA SER A 318 -4.50 41.37 -16.48
C SER A 318 -4.17 40.80 -15.11
N SER A 319 -2.89 40.78 -14.75
CA SER A 319 -2.40 40.39 -13.43
C SER A 319 -2.88 41.34 -12.32
N VAL A 320 -3.07 42.63 -12.65
CA VAL A 320 -3.54 43.67 -11.72
C VAL A 320 -5.02 43.48 -11.38
N ALA A 321 -5.82 42.99 -12.32
CA ALA A 321 -7.22 42.65 -12.06
C ALA A 321 -7.36 41.52 -11.02
N VAL A 322 -6.44 40.54 -11.04
CA VAL A 322 -6.39 39.45 -10.05
C VAL A 322 -5.99 39.95 -8.67
N ASP A 323 -5.05 40.90 -8.58
CA ASP A 323 -4.67 41.52 -7.32
C ASP A 323 -5.82 42.34 -6.70
N ILE A 324 -6.55 43.10 -7.52
CA ILE A 324 -7.75 43.84 -7.11
C ILE A 324 -8.86 42.89 -6.68
N ALA A 325 -9.15 41.84 -7.46
CA ALA A 325 -10.17 40.85 -7.13
C ALA A 325 -9.86 40.10 -5.83
N SER A 326 -8.58 39.77 -5.58
CA SER A 326 -8.11 39.16 -4.33
C SER A 326 -8.31 40.08 -3.12
N ALA A 327 -8.01 41.38 -3.26
CA ALA A 327 -8.25 42.37 -2.20
C ALA A 327 -9.75 42.55 -1.89
N ILE A 328 -10.59 42.60 -2.93
CA ILE A 328 -12.06 42.66 -2.78
C ILE A 328 -12.57 41.40 -2.07
N LYS A 329 -12.14 40.21 -2.50
CA LYS A 329 -12.52 38.93 -1.88
C LYS A 329 -12.09 38.85 -0.41
N SER A 330 -10.88 39.29 -0.07
CA SER A 330 -10.39 39.33 1.31
C SER A 330 -11.24 40.24 2.20
N LYS A 331 -11.79 41.34 1.66
CA LYS A 331 -12.67 42.25 2.39
C LYS A 331 -14.10 41.74 2.56
N ARG A 332 -14.61 41.02 1.55
CA ARG A 332 -15.95 40.44 1.58
C ARG A 332 -16.06 39.30 2.60
N GLY A 333 -14.94 38.66 2.96
CA GLY A 333 -14.96 37.43 3.75
C GLY A 333 -15.43 36.24 2.91
N LYS A 334 -15.76 35.11 3.54
CA LYS A 334 -16.28 33.90 2.86
C LYS A 334 -17.73 34.12 2.39
N VAL A 335 -17.94 34.97 1.39
CA VAL A 335 -19.25 35.11 0.71
C VAL A 335 -19.39 33.99 -0.31
N GLU A 336 -20.45 33.19 -0.16
CA GLU A 336 -20.58 31.87 -0.83
C GLU A 336 -21.01 31.94 -2.30
N ASN A 337 -21.55 33.09 -2.74
CA ASN A 337 -22.04 33.27 -4.10
C ASN A 337 -21.30 34.42 -4.79
N PHE A 338 -21.02 34.26 -6.08
CA PHE A 338 -20.44 35.32 -6.89
C PHE A 338 -21.36 36.54 -6.91
N VAL A 339 -20.81 37.70 -6.55
CA VAL A 339 -21.43 39.01 -6.68
C VAL A 339 -20.46 39.88 -7.45
N ALA A 340 -20.93 40.57 -8.49
CA ALA A 340 -20.09 41.51 -9.24
C ALA A 340 -19.47 42.56 -8.30
N ALA A 341 -18.26 43.02 -8.61
CA ALA A 341 -17.59 44.06 -7.84
C ALA A 341 -18.33 45.39 -7.99
N THR A 342 -18.69 46.04 -6.87
CA THR A 342 -19.25 47.39 -6.89
C THR A 342 -18.15 48.42 -7.18
N ALA A 343 -18.52 49.58 -7.73
CA ALA A 343 -17.57 50.66 -8.02
C ALA A 343 -16.83 51.15 -6.76
N GLU A 344 -17.47 51.09 -5.60
CA GLU A 344 -16.88 51.46 -4.30
C GLU A 344 -15.82 50.45 -3.84
N GLU A 345 -16.07 49.15 -4.02
CA GLU A 345 -15.11 48.10 -3.67
C GLU A 345 -13.86 48.13 -4.55
N ILE A 346 -14.04 48.38 -5.85
CA ILE A 346 -12.92 48.57 -6.80
C ILE A 346 -12.12 49.81 -6.40
N GLY A 347 -12.79 50.92 -6.09
CA GLY A 347 -12.15 52.16 -5.64
C GLY A 347 -11.38 51.98 -4.32
N PHE A 348 -11.90 51.19 -3.39
CA PHE A 348 -11.20 50.89 -2.15
C PHE A 348 -9.98 49.98 -2.39
N ALA A 349 -10.12 48.94 -3.19
CA ALA A 349 -9.03 48.01 -3.49
C ALA A 349 -7.86 48.70 -4.22
N LEU A 350 -8.15 49.62 -5.14
CA LEU A 350 -7.14 50.46 -5.80
C LEU A 350 -6.36 51.32 -4.80
N LYS A 351 -7.06 51.94 -3.84
CA LYS A 351 -6.43 52.73 -2.76
C LYS A 351 -5.58 51.85 -1.85
N GLN A 352 -6.07 50.67 -1.49
CA GLN A 352 -5.36 49.74 -0.60
C GLN A 352 -4.08 49.20 -1.24
N LEU A 353 -4.10 48.94 -2.55
CA LEU A 353 -2.94 48.45 -3.30
C LEU A 353 -1.99 49.59 -3.72
N SER A 354 -2.26 50.84 -3.32
CA SER A 354 -1.49 52.03 -3.73
C SER A 354 -1.32 52.16 -5.24
N LEU A 355 -2.27 51.61 -6.00
CA LEU A 355 -2.30 51.73 -7.45
C LEU A 355 -2.79 53.15 -7.75
N GLN A 356 -2.06 53.89 -8.60
CA GLN A 356 -2.59 55.14 -9.11
C GLN A 356 -3.97 54.87 -9.75
N PRO A 357 -4.91 55.84 -9.75
CA PRO A 357 -6.17 55.75 -10.50
C PRO A 357 -5.94 55.75 -12.04
N ALA A 358 -4.81 55.22 -12.51
CA ALA A 358 -4.42 55.05 -13.89
C ALA A 358 -5.14 53.89 -14.60
N TYR A 359 -5.96 53.11 -13.87
CA TYR A 359 -6.96 52.23 -14.50
C TYR A 359 -8.10 53.01 -15.18
N ALA A 360 -8.23 54.31 -14.88
CA ALA A 360 -9.16 55.21 -15.57
C ALA A 360 -8.55 55.95 -16.78
N THR A 361 -7.22 55.92 -16.96
CA THR A 361 -6.53 56.78 -17.95
C THR A 361 -5.72 56.03 -19.02
N HIS A 362 -5.47 54.71 -18.89
CA HIS A 362 -4.76 53.94 -19.92
C HIS A 362 -5.49 52.72 -20.49
N SER A 363 -6.70 52.39 -20.03
CA SER A 363 -7.58 51.50 -20.80
C SER A 363 -8.53 52.36 -21.65
N THR A 364 -8.47 52.17 -22.97
CA THR A 364 -9.42 52.75 -23.93
C THR A 364 -10.87 52.31 -23.70
N ASN A 365 -11.10 51.33 -22.80
CA ASN A 365 -12.41 50.88 -22.34
C ASN A 365 -12.42 50.71 -20.82
N LYS A 366 -13.15 51.56 -20.10
CA LYS A 366 -13.40 51.42 -18.65
C LYS A 366 -14.20 50.16 -18.33
N GLU A 367 -15.06 49.71 -19.26
CA GLU A 367 -15.88 48.50 -19.14
C GLU A 367 -15.01 47.23 -19.12
N ALA A 368 -14.01 47.14 -20.00
CA ALA A 368 -13.11 45.98 -20.08
C ALA A 368 -12.27 45.75 -18.79
N GLY A 369 -11.98 46.82 -18.04
CA GLY A 369 -11.28 46.72 -16.75
C GLY A 369 -12.14 46.12 -15.64
N VAL A 370 -13.42 46.51 -15.58
CA VAL A 370 -14.40 45.98 -14.63
C VAL A 370 -14.75 44.53 -14.97
N GLU A 371 -14.90 44.20 -16.25
CA GLU A 371 -15.10 42.83 -16.73
C GLU A 371 -13.93 41.91 -16.34
N SER A 372 -12.69 42.36 -16.50
CA SER A 372 -11.50 41.57 -16.13
C SER A 372 -11.42 41.32 -14.60
N ILE A 373 -11.88 42.27 -13.79
CA ILE A 373 -11.95 42.12 -12.33
C ILE A 373 -13.05 41.12 -11.96
N ASN A 374 -14.22 41.22 -12.59
CA ASN A 374 -15.33 40.30 -12.36
C ASN A 374 -14.99 38.87 -12.78
N GLU A 375 -14.33 38.69 -13.92
CA GLU A 375 -13.82 37.38 -14.40
C GLU A 375 -12.82 36.76 -13.41
N ALA A 376 -11.87 37.56 -12.91
CA ALA A 376 -10.92 37.09 -11.90
C ALA A 376 -11.60 36.74 -10.56
N LEU A 377 -12.63 37.50 -10.17
CA LEU A 377 -13.38 37.29 -8.93
C LEU A 377 -14.29 36.06 -9.03
N GLU A 378 -14.86 35.79 -10.19
CA GLU A 378 -15.61 34.56 -10.49
C GLU A 378 -14.68 33.33 -10.37
N LEU A 379 -13.50 33.37 -11.01
CA LEU A 379 -12.52 32.29 -10.92
C LEU A 379 -12.01 32.07 -9.48
N LEU A 380 -11.74 33.15 -8.74
CA LEU A 380 -11.36 33.05 -7.32
C LEU A 380 -12.48 32.46 -6.46
N SER A 381 -13.74 32.76 -6.76
CA SER A 381 -14.89 32.19 -6.04
C SER A 381 -15.07 30.70 -6.34
N ALA A 382 -14.94 30.29 -7.60
CA ALA A 382 -15.02 28.90 -8.03
C ALA A 382 -13.87 28.04 -7.47
N CYS A 383 -12.70 28.65 -7.25
CA CYS A 383 -11.51 27.99 -6.70
C CYS A 383 -11.37 28.13 -5.17
N GLN A 384 -12.40 28.58 -4.44
CA GLN A 384 -12.31 28.76 -2.98
C GLN A 384 -11.87 27.48 -2.25
N ILE A 385 -12.32 26.32 -2.71
CA ILE A 385 -11.98 25.04 -2.08
C ILE A 385 -10.50 24.67 -2.25
N LEU A 386 -9.84 25.20 -3.29
CA LEU A 386 -8.41 25.03 -3.52
C LEU A 386 -7.57 25.87 -2.55
N GLU A 387 -8.08 27.02 -2.10
CA GLU A 387 -7.43 27.85 -1.07
C GLU A 387 -7.53 27.20 0.32
N ASP A 388 -8.59 26.43 0.56
CA ASP A 388 -8.83 25.76 1.85
C ASP A 388 -8.09 24.39 1.94
N LEU A 389 -7.37 23.93 0.90
CA LEU A 389 -6.67 22.63 0.86
C LEU A 389 -5.73 22.40 2.04
N ASP A 390 -4.84 23.36 2.34
CA ASP A 390 -3.86 23.25 3.42
C ASP A 390 -4.53 23.21 4.80
N SER A 391 -5.71 23.85 4.93
CA SER A 391 -6.50 23.81 6.16
C SER A 391 -7.24 22.47 6.32
N LEU A 392 -7.72 21.90 5.21
CA LEU A 392 -8.38 20.59 5.18
C LEU A 392 -7.38 19.47 5.52
N GLU A 393 -6.14 19.57 5.05
CA GLU A 393 -5.10 18.58 5.38
C GLU A 393 -4.75 18.60 6.88
N LYS A 394 -4.71 19.78 7.51
CA LYS A 394 -4.45 19.93 8.95
C LYS A 394 -5.58 19.43 9.84
N GLU A 395 -6.84 19.70 9.48
CA GLU A 395 -7.99 19.25 10.27
C GLU A 395 -8.12 17.71 10.30
N VAL A 396 -7.67 17.00 9.26
CA VAL A 396 -7.64 15.52 9.22
C VAL A 396 -6.45 14.94 10.01
N ILE A 397 -5.48 15.78 10.42
CA ILE A 397 -4.37 15.37 11.30
C ILE A 397 -4.75 15.45 12.78
N GLU A 398 -5.59 16.42 13.15
CA GLU A 398 -5.95 16.70 14.56
C GLU A 398 -7.15 15.89 15.08
N SER A 399 -7.79 15.11 14.21
CA SER A 399 -8.88 14.17 14.49
C SER A 399 -8.38 12.73 14.63
#